data_AF-A0A8H2XYI3-F1
#
_entry.id   AF-A0A8H2XYI3-F1
#
_cell.length_a   1.000
_cell.length_b   1.000
_cell.length_c   1.000
_cell.angle_alpha   90.00
_cell.angle_beta   90.00
_cell.angle_gamma   90.00
#
_symmetry.space_group_name_H-M   'P 1'
#
loop_
_entity.id
_entity.type
_entity.pdbx_description
1 polymer ?
#
loop_
_entity_poly.entity_id
_entity_poly.type
_entity_poly.pdbx_seq_one_letter_code
_entity_poly.pdbx_strand_id
1 'polypeptide(L)'
;RNLASGKKQILSIIERDKIRIVDPTKRIVPIGPMSSEALIANLQRIREHEGPGELRVNGSRHDNDHLLIENIRIAPTHEELMCEIVPYLPPNFPGAPHFFEETTAQRLLDIQFRLLREELIAPIRMAIQLIVSDIQSPPEVDTRLAQLLKANGGRYSAQANNQDSVIFSVFTNVSFEGGANAEPLELNNRGSSVGIQFDAPPGKARSKQAAT
;
A
#
# COMPACT_ATOMS: atom_id res chain seq x y z
N ARG A 1 45.47 -19.37 -0.44
CA ARG A 1 44.47 -18.46 -1.08
C ARG A 1 43.98 -19.15 -2.35
N ASN A 2 42.76 -19.69 -2.36
CA ASN A 2 42.27 -20.60 -3.41
C ASN A 2 41.73 -19.85 -4.63
N LEU A 3 42.57 -19.70 -5.67
CA LEU A 3 42.17 -19.10 -6.97
C LEU A 3 41.00 -19.82 -7.65
N ALA A 4 40.77 -21.10 -7.34
CA ALA A 4 39.69 -21.90 -7.91
C ALA A 4 38.28 -21.45 -7.45
N SER A 5 38.15 -20.91 -6.23
CA SER A 5 36.86 -20.43 -5.71
C SER A 5 36.43 -19.13 -6.38
N GLY A 6 37.39 -18.22 -6.60
CA GLY A 6 37.14 -16.95 -7.29
C GLY A 6 36.72 -17.13 -8.75
N LYS A 7 37.26 -18.14 -9.45
CA LYS A 7 36.89 -18.43 -10.84
C LYS A 7 35.41 -18.85 -10.98
N LYS A 8 34.90 -19.69 -10.07
CA LYS A 8 33.47 -20.07 -10.07
C LYS A 8 32.56 -18.90 -9.76
N GLN A 9 32.98 -18.02 -8.86
CA GLN A 9 32.19 -16.85 -8.47
C GLN A 9 32.18 -15.78 -9.58
N ILE A 10 33.30 -15.59 -10.29
CA ILE A 10 33.35 -14.68 -11.44
C ILE A 10 32.56 -15.25 -12.63
N LEU A 11 32.63 -16.57 -12.88
CA LEU A 11 31.82 -17.21 -13.92
C LEU A 11 30.32 -17.10 -13.62
N SER A 12 29.89 -17.23 -12.36
CA SER A 12 28.48 -17.07 -11.99
C SER A 12 27.99 -15.62 -12.07
N ILE A 13 28.88 -14.63 -11.90
CA ILE A 13 28.56 -13.21 -12.11
C ILE A 13 28.44 -12.93 -13.63
N ILE A 14 29.34 -13.45 -14.46
CA ILE A 14 29.28 -13.31 -15.92
C ILE A 14 28.07 -14.03 -16.52
N GLU A 15 27.63 -15.15 -15.95
CA GLU A 15 26.39 -15.84 -16.36
C GLU A 15 25.13 -15.07 -15.95
N ARG A 16 25.17 -14.30 -14.86
CA ARG A 16 24.06 -13.44 -14.41
C ARG A 16 23.93 -12.16 -15.24
N ASP A 17 25.05 -11.63 -15.75
CA ASP A 17 25.09 -10.40 -16.58
C ASP A 17 24.79 -10.65 -18.07
N LYS A 18 24.50 -11.90 -18.47
CA LYS A 18 23.86 -12.13 -19.77
C LYS A 18 22.44 -11.61 -19.69
N ILE A 19 22.24 -10.36 -20.11
CA ILE A 19 20.94 -9.79 -20.42
C ILE A 19 20.21 -10.82 -21.28
N ARG A 20 19.22 -11.50 -20.69
CA ARG A 20 18.28 -12.32 -21.43
C ARG A 20 17.45 -11.35 -22.24
N ILE A 21 17.84 -11.13 -23.50
CA ILE A 21 16.98 -10.51 -24.49
C ILE A 21 15.84 -11.51 -24.68
N VAL A 22 14.74 -11.30 -23.94
CA VAL A 22 13.50 -12.02 -24.14
C VAL A 22 13.00 -11.58 -25.50
N ASP A 23 13.03 -12.50 -26.46
CA ASP A 23 12.45 -12.29 -27.78
C ASP A 23 10.96 -11.96 -27.59
N PRO A 24 10.51 -10.71 -27.85
CA PRO A 24 9.14 -10.29 -27.55
C PRO A 24 8.10 -11.05 -28.38
N THR A 25 8.53 -11.75 -29.44
CA THR A 25 7.69 -12.63 -30.25
C THR A 25 7.48 -14.01 -29.61
N LYS A 26 8.35 -14.44 -28.69
CA LYS A 26 8.25 -15.72 -27.97
C LYS A 26 7.59 -15.54 -26.62
N ARG A 27 6.38 -14.96 -26.60
CA ARG A 27 5.53 -15.02 -25.41
C ARG A 27 5.25 -16.47 -25.08
N ILE A 28 5.46 -16.83 -23.80
CA ILE A 28 4.92 -18.08 -23.25
C ILE A 28 3.41 -17.85 -23.16
N VAL A 29 2.70 -18.19 -24.23
CA VAL A 29 1.25 -18.31 -24.21
C VAL A 29 0.95 -19.56 -23.39
N PRO A 30 0.03 -19.52 -22.41
CA PRO A 30 -0.39 -20.73 -21.71
C PRO A 30 -0.90 -21.73 -22.74
N ILE A 31 -0.15 -22.81 -22.99
CA ILE A 31 -0.54 -23.90 -23.89
C ILE A 31 -1.46 -24.82 -23.07
N GLY A 32 -2.68 -24.38 -22.83
CA GLY A 32 -3.70 -25.16 -22.14
C GLY A 32 -5.04 -24.44 -22.21
N PRO A 33 -6.17 -25.16 -22.40
CA PRO A 33 -7.48 -24.53 -22.37
C PRO A 33 -7.68 -23.92 -20.99
N MET A 34 -7.82 -22.60 -20.95
CA MET A 34 -8.30 -21.91 -19.76
C MET A 34 -9.66 -22.51 -19.40
N SER A 35 -9.89 -22.86 -18.14
CA SER A 35 -11.23 -23.30 -17.70
C SER A 35 -12.25 -22.27 -18.17
N SER A 36 -13.41 -22.72 -18.68
CA SER A 36 -14.48 -21.84 -19.17
C SER A 36 -14.83 -20.76 -18.14
N GLU A 37 -14.81 -21.13 -16.86
CA GLU A 37 -15.02 -20.22 -15.73
C GLU A 37 -13.93 -19.14 -15.61
N ALA A 38 -12.65 -19.52 -15.74
CA ALA A 38 -11.54 -18.58 -15.70
C ALA A 38 -11.55 -17.61 -16.90
N LEU A 39 -11.96 -18.08 -18.07
CA LEU A 39 -12.14 -17.23 -19.26
C LEU A 39 -13.29 -16.23 -19.06
N ILE A 40 -14.43 -16.70 -18.55
CA ILE A 40 -15.60 -15.85 -18.24
C ILE A 40 -15.22 -14.79 -17.21
N ALA A 41 -14.57 -15.17 -16.11
CA ALA A 41 -14.11 -14.24 -15.09
C ALA A 41 -13.12 -13.21 -15.65
N ASN A 42 -12.25 -13.61 -16.59
CA ASN A 42 -11.33 -12.70 -17.23
C ASN A 42 -12.04 -11.70 -18.18
N LEU A 43 -13.00 -12.17 -18.97
CA LEU A 43 -13.80 -11.33 -19.85
C LEU A 43 -14.66 -10.34 -19.06
N GLN A 44 -15.24 -10.78 -17.94
CA GLN A 44 -15.98 -9.91 -17.02
C GLN A 44 -15.06 -8.82 -16.46
N ARG A 45 -13.88 -9.18 -15.95
CA ARG A 45 -12.90 -8.21 -15.45
C ARG A 45 -12.50 -7.20 -16.52
N ILE A 46 -12.28 -7.63 -17.76
CA ILE A 46 -11.95 -6.76 -18.88
C ILE A 46 -13.11 -5.82 -19.22
N ARG A 47 -14.34 -6.33 -19.22
CA ARG A 47 -15.55 -5.55 -19.52
C ARG A 47 -15.83 -4.48 -18.46
N GLU A 48 -15.57 -4.80 -17.20
CA GLU A 48 -15.79 -3.93 -16.04
C GLU A 48 -14.59 -3.01 -15.76
N HIS A 49 -13.52 -3.12 -16.55
CA HIS A 49 -12.29 -2.37 -16.36
C HIS A 49 -12.47 -0.90 -16.74
N GLU A 50 -12.86 -0.07 -15.77
CA GLU A 50 -12.82 1.38 -15.92
C GLU A 50 -11.38 1.89 -15.86
N GLY A 51 -10.98 2.75 -16.79
CA GLY A 51 -9.61 3.31 -16.82
C GLY A 51 -9.27 4.20 -15.63
N PRO A 52 -7.99 4.65 -15.54
CA PRO A 52 -7.58 5.65 -14.56
C PRO A 52 -8.07 7.05 -14.95
N GLY A 53 -8.28 7.91 -13.95
CA GLY A 53 -8.59 9.32 -14.12
C GLY A 53 -9.63 9.62 -15.21
N GLU A 54 -9.19 10.37 -16.22
CA GLU A 54 -10.01 10.87 -17.32
C GLU A 54 -10.52 9.77 -18.27
N LEU A 55 -9.93 8.56 -18.23
CA LEU A 55 -10.41 7.41 -19.02
C LEU A 55 -11.60 6.70 -18.38
N ARG A 56 -11.96 7.06 -17.15
CA ARG A 56 -13.17 6.58 -16.50
C ARG A 56 -14.39 7.37 -16.99
N VAL A 57 -15.48 6.66 -17.30
CA VAL A 57 -16.72 7.27 -17.85
C VAL A 57 -17.28 8.37 -16.95
N ASN A 58 -17.21 8.16 -15.63
CA ASN A 58 -17.70 9.11 -14.63
C ASN A 58 -16.63 10.12 -14.17
N GLY A 59 -15.49 10.19 -14.86
CA GLY A 59 -14.33 10.97 -14.46
C GLY A 59 -13.55 10.35 -13.28
N SER A 60 -12.52 11.08 -12.86
CA SER A 60 -11.60 10.73 -11.77
C SER A 60 -12.36 10.36 -10.48
N ARG A 61 -11.86 9.34 -9.77
CA ARG A 61 -12.45 8.85 -8.52
C ARG A 61 -12.25 9.82 -7.35
N HIS A 62 -11.14 10.55 -7.35
CA HIS A 62 -10.72 11.52 -6.35
C HIS A 62 -9.70 12.50 -6.99
N ASP A 63 -9.34 13.58 -6.31
CA ASP A 63 -8.36 14.58 -6.77
C ASP A 63 -7.01 14.03 -7.26
N ASN A 64 -6.58 12.88 -6.74
CA ASN A 64 -5.31 12.24 -7.08
C ASN A 64 -5.42 11.08 -8.11
N ASP A 65 -6.58 10.90 -8.75
CA ASP A 65 -6.80 9.87 -9.78
C ASP A 65 -6.55 10.46 -11.17
N HIS A 66 -5.34 10.26 -11.70
CA HIS A 66 -4.90 10.78 -12.99
C HIS A 66 -4.53 9.67 -13.96
N LEU A 67 -4.63 9.94 -15.27
CA LEU A 67 -4.17 9.04 -16.34
C LEU A 67 -2.65 8.76 -16.26
N LEU A 68 -1.82 9.79 -16.14
CA LEU A 68 -0.36 9.66 -16.11
C LEU A 68 0.18 9.66 -14.68
N ILE A 69 1.09 8.72 -14.38
CA ILE A 69 1.65 8.55 -13.03
C ILE A 69 2.48 9.76 -12.55
N GLU A 70 3.03 10.57 -13.46
CA GLU A 70 3.79 11.77 -13.12
C GLU A 70 2.95 12.85 -12.42
N ASN A 71 1.63 12.82 -12.64
CA ASN A 71 0.69 13.74 -12.01
C ASN A 71 0.17 13.19 -10.67
N ILE A 72 0.42 11.91 -10.37
CA ILE A 72 -0.05 11.28 -9.14
C ILE A 72 0.89 11.64 -8.00
N ARG A 73 0.35 12.22 -6.93
CA ARG A 73 1.10 12.51 -5.70
C ARG A 73 1.50 11.21 -5.02
N ILE A 74 2.77 11.15 -4.62
CA ILE A 74 3.34 10.01 -3.88
C ILE A 74 2.59 9.82 -2.55
N ALA A 75 2.46 10.89 -1.76
CA ALA A 75 1.66 10.86 -0.55
C ALA A 75 0.16 10.89 -0.92
N PRO A 76 -0.68 10.04 -0.30
CA PRO A 76 -2.11 10.04 -0.56
C PRO A 76 -2.76 11.36 -0.14
N THR A 77 -3.81 11.76 -0.86
CA THR A 77 -4.61 12.94 -0.53
C THR A 77 -5.75 12.57 0.42
N HIS A 78 -6.41 13.58 0.98
CA HIS A 78 -7.58 13.35 1.82
C HIS A 78 -8.74 12.72 1.04
N GLU A 79 -9.07 13.24 -0.14
CA GLU A 79 -10.16 12.70 -0.97
C GLU A 79 -9.88 11.27 -1.40
N GLU A 80 -8.62 10.92 -1.66
CA GLU A 80 -8.23 9.55 -1.95
C GLU A 80 -8.44 8.61 -0.76
N LEU A 81 -8.03 9.01 0.45
CA LEU A 81 -8.19 8.20 1.65
C LEU A 81 -9.66 8.06 2.08
N MET A 82 -10.51 9.01 1.70
CA MET A 82 -11.94 8.97 1.97
C MET A 82 -12.76 8.38 0.81
N CYS A 83 -12.13 8.07 -0.33
CA CYS A 83 -12.83 7.53 -1.49
C CYS A 83 -13.36 6.12 -1.22
N GLU A 84 -14.66 5.92 -1.46
CA GLU A 84 -15.32 4.61 -1.38
C GLU A 84 -15.28 3.83 -2.70
N ILE A 85 -14.96 4.51 -3.81
CA ILE A 85 -14.86 3.88 -5.12
C ILE A 85 -13.56 3.07 -5.21
N VAL A 86 -13.67 1.83 -5.67
CA VAL A 86 -12.52 0.93 -5.84
C VAL A 86 -11.46 1.59 -6.75
N PRO A 87 -10.19 1.61 -6.32
CA PRO A 87 -9.12 2.25 -7.08
C PRO A 87 -8.86 1.52 -8.40
N TYR A 88 -8.33 2.26 -9.37
CA TYR A 88 -7.89 1.66 -10.63
C TYR A 88 -6.65 0.78 -10.42
N LEU A 89 -6.80 -0.53 -10.60
CA LEU A 89 -5.69 -1.49 -10.56
C LEU A 89 -5.45 -2.06 -11.95
N PRO A 90 -4.37 -1.66 -12.63
CA PRO A 90 -4.10 -2.14 -13.97
C PRO A 90 -3.77 -3.64 -13.94
N PRO A 91 -4.32 -4.47 -14.86
CA PRO A 91 -4.12 -5.90 -14.78
C PRO A 91 -2.70 -6.27 -15.24
N ASN A 92 -2.01 -7.08 -14.44
CA ASN A 92 -0.62 -7.48 -14.68
C ASN A 92 -0.52 -8.86 -15.37
N PHE A 93 -1.22 -9.03 -16.49
CA PHE A 93 -1.11 -10.25 -17.31
C PHE A 93 -0.99 -9.90 -18.80
N PRO A 94 -0.38 -10.78 -19.63
CA PRO A 94 -0.21 -10.51 -21.06
C PRO A 94 -1.55 -10.35 -21.78
N GLY A 95 -1.67 -9.37 -22.69
CA GLY A 95 -2.90 -9.12 -23.43
C GLY A 95 -3.96 -8.34 -22.65
N ALA A 96 -3.69 -7.96 -21.39
CA ALA A 96 -4.62 -7.17 -20.60
C ALA A 96 -4.85 -5.78 -21.20
N PRO A 97 -6.06 -5.21 -21.09
CA PRO A 97 -6.33 -3.83 -21.47
C PRO A 97 -5.42 -2.86 -20.71
N HIS A 98 -4.82 -1.94 -21.46
CA HIS A 98 -4.05 -0.83 -20.92
C HIS A 98 -4.06 0.31 -21.94
N PHE A 99 -3.94 1.56 -21.49
CA PHE A 99 -3.84 2.72 -22.37
C PHE A 99 -2.44 2.90 -22.99
N PHE A 100 -1.47 2.06 -22.63
CA PHE A 100 -0.13 2.02 -23.20
C PHE A 100 0.05 0.69 -23.94
N GLU A 101 0.85 0.71 -24.99
CA GLU A 101 1.17 -0.49 -25.76
C GLU A 101 1.93 -1.52 -24.93
N GLU A 102 1.72 -2.80 -25.24
CA GLU A 102 2.16 -3.92 -24.40
C GLU A 102 3.68 -4.04 -24.26
N THR A 103 4.43 -3.57 -25.24
CA THR A 103 5.89 -3.70 -25.32
C THR A 103 6.63 -2.49 -24.73
N THR A 104 5.90 -1.50 -24.21
CA THR A 104 6.48 -0.25 -23.73
C THR A 104 6.94 -0.33 -22.27
N ALA A 105 8.06 0.32 -21.96
CA ALA A 105 8.53 0.45 -20.58
C ALA A 105 7.56 1.27 -19.72
N GLN A 106 6.86 2.24 -20.33
CA GLN A 106 5.85 3.08 -19.68
C GLN A 106 4.71 2.24 -19.11
N ARG A 107 4.22 1.23 -19.86
CA ARG A 107 3.19 0.30 -19.36
C ARG A 107 3.68 -0.45 -18.12
N LEU A 108 4.90 -0.98 -18.16
CA LEU A 108 5.45 -1.70 -17.02
C LEU A 108 5.55 -0.79 -15.79
N LEU A 109 6.06 0.43 -15.97
CA LEU A 109 6.19 1.41 -14.89
C LEU A 109 4.83 1.82 -14.31
N ASP A 110 3.83 2.10 -15.15
CA ASP A 110 2.46 2.44 -14.69
C ASP A 110 1.86 1.30 -13.86
N ILE A 111 1.94 0.06 -14.37
CA ILE A 111 1.43 -1.12 -13.67
C ILE A 111 2.09 -1.29 -12.30
N GLN A 112 3.43 -1.30 -12.26
CA GLN A 112 4.16 -1.52 -11.02
C GLN A 112 3.93 -0.38 -10.02
N PHE A 113 3.92 0.87 -10.49
CA PHE A 113 3.66 2.03 -9.64
C PHE A 113 2.29 1.93 -8.99
N ARG A 114 1.22 1.71 -9.77
CA ARG A 114 -0.16 1.71 -9.25
C ARG A 114 -0.42 0.53 -8.32
N LEU A 115 0.07 -0.67 -8.66
CA LEU A 115 -0.10 -1.85 -7.80
C LEU A 115 0.66 -1.71 -6.49
N LEU A 116 1.93 -1.31 -6.52
CA LEU A 116 2.72 -1.10 -5.31
C LEU A 116 2.14 0.02 -4.45
N ARG A 117 1.68 1.09 -5.08
CA ARG A 117 1.06 2.21 -4.38
C ARG A 117 -0.21 1.79 -3.67
N GLU A 118 -1.08 1.01 -4.33
CA GLU A 118 -2.28 0.48 -3.65
C GLU A 118 -1.91 -0.44 -2.49
N GLU A 119 -0.93 -1.33 -2.65
CA GLU A 119 -0.49 -2.24 -1.58
C GLU A 119 -0.10 -1.47 -0.29
N LEU A 120 0.52 -0.30 -0.46
CA LEU A 120 0.95 0.56 0.65
C LEU A 120 -0.19 1.43 1.20
N ILE A 121 -1.09 1.91 0.35
CA ILE A 121 -2.13 2.87 0.72
C ILE A 121 -3.39 2.18 1.25
N ALA A 122 -3.75 1.01 0.72
CA ALA A 122 -4.98 0.31 1.09
C ALA A 122 -5.12 0.13 2.62
N PRO A 123 -4.10 -0.35 3.36
CA PRO A 123 -4.23 -0.50 4.82
C PRO A 123 -4.46 0.82 5.54
N ILE A 124 -3.83 1.90 5.08
CA ILE A 124 -3.95 3.24 5.66
C ILE A 124 -5.35 3.81 5.39
N ARG A 125 -5.79 3.76 4.13
CA ARG A 125 -7.13 4.17 3.68
C ARG A 125 -8.21 3.48 4.49
N MET A 126 -8.14 2.15 4.58
CA MET A 126 -9.12 1.35 5.33
C MET A 126 -9.10 1.65 6.83
N ALA A 127 -7.92 1.82 7.44
CA ALA A 127 -7.81 2.21 8.85
C ALA A 127 -8.46 3.57 9.12
N ILE A 128 -8.20 4.56 8.26
CA ILE A 128 -8.78 5.90 8.38
C ILE A 128 -10.30 5.86 8.23
N GLN A 129 -10.81 5.16 7.21
CA GLN A 129 -12.26 5.03 6.98
C GLN A 129 -12.98 4.39 8.19
N LEU A 130 -12.37 3.35 8.79
CA LEU A 130 -12.90 2.73 10.00
C LEU A 130 -12.92 3.70 11.20
N ILE A 131 -11.83 4.44 11.43
CA ILE A 131 -11.77 5.44 12.50
C ILE A 131 -12.81 6.55 12.27
N VAL A 132 -12.93 7.05 11.05
CA VAL A 132 -13.90 8.11 10.72
C VAL A 132 -15.32 7.61 10.92
N SER A 133 -15.65 6.39 10.49
CA SER A 133 -16.95 5.75 10.75
C SER A 133 -17.24 5.63 12.25
N ASP A 134 -16.25 5.22 13.05
CA ASP A 134 -16.38 5.12 14.50
C ASP A 134 -16.60 6.50 15.16
N ILE A 135 -15.96 7.56 14.64
CA ILE A 135 -16.13 8.95 15.13
C ILE A 135 -17.51 9.52 14.76
N GLN A 136 -18.01 9.20 13.56
CA GLN A 136 -19.29 9.67 13.07
C GLN A 136 -20.48 8.91 13.66
N SER A 137 -20.24 7.78 14.33
CA SER A 137 -21.27 7.00 15.00
C SER A 137 -21.91 7.79 16.16
N PRO A 138 -23.22 7.60 16.43
CA PRO A 138 -23.88 8.28 17.55
C PRO A 138 -23.19 8.00 18.90
N PRO A 139 -23.18 8.96 19.85
CA PRO A 139 -22.49 8.82 21.14
C PRO A 139 -22.96 7.62 21.98
N GLU A 140 -24.18 7.13 21.73
CA GLU A 140 -24.77 5.98 22.41
C GLU A 140 -24.14 4.65 21.96
N VAL A 141 -23.49 4.62 20.79
CA VAL A 141 -22.84 3.43 20.25
C VAL A 141 -21.45 3.31 20.85
N ASP A 142 -21.21 2.23 21.60
CA ASP A 142 -19.87 1.90 22.10
C ASP A 142 -19.02 1.30 20.98
N THR A 143 -18.47 2.18 20.14
CA THR A 143 -17.61 1.81 19.01
C THR A 143 -16.28 1.20 19.46
N ARG A 144 -15.57 0.56 18.53
CA ARG A 144 -14.27 -0.05 18.86
C ARG A 144 -13.26 1.01 19.26
N LEU A 145 -13.25 2.14 18.57
CA LEU A 145 -12.45 3.30 18.94
C LEU A 145 -12.83 3.82 20.33
N ALA A 146 -14.12 3.95 20.66
CA ALA A 146 -14.55 4.41 21.99
C ALA A 146 -14.02 3.51 23.12
N GLN A 147 -14.06 2.18 22.92
CA GLN A 147 -13.47 1.22 23.86
C GLN A 147 -11.96 1.40 24.02
N LEU A 148 -11.23 1.62 22.93
CA LEU A 148 -9.79 1.84 22.96
C LEU A 148 -9.43 3.17 23.63
N LEU A 149 -10.20 4.24 23.40
CA LEU A 149 -9.99 5.52 24.07
C LEU A 149 -10.19 5.40 25.58
N LYS A 150 -11.24 4.70 26.04
CA LYS A 150 -11.46 4.39 27.47
C LYS A 150 -10.30 3.57 28.07
N ALA A 151 -9.63 2.76 27.25
CA ALA A 151 -8.49 1.95 27.65
C ALA A 151 -7.13 2.66 27.50
N ASN A 152 -7.10 3.94 27.09
CA ASN A 152 -5.88 4.69 26.75
C ASN A 152 -5.03 3.98 25.67
N GLY A 153 -5.67 3.56 24.59
CA GLY A 153 -5.04 2.92 23.44
C GLY A 153 -5.15 1.38 23.43
N GLY A 154 -4.49 0.76 22.45
CA GLY A 154 -4.51 -0.68 22.23
C GLY A 154 -4.59 -1.07 20.76
N ARG A 155 -4.96 -2.32 20.49
CA ARG A 155 -5.03 -2.86 19.13
C ARG A 155 -6.45 -2.72 18.56
N TYR A 156 -6.57 -1.94 17.48
CA TYR A 156 -7.75 -1.89 16.63
C TYR A 156 -7.70 -3.06 15.64
N SER A 157 -8.83 -3.75 15.48
CA SER A 157 -8.97 -4.86 14.55
C SER A 157 -10.41 -4.88 14.07
N ALA A 158 -10.62 -4.80 12.76
CA ALA A 158 -11.95 -4.86 12.16
C ALA A 158 -11.89 -5.46 10.76
N GLN A 159 -13.04 -5.98 10.31
CA GLN A 159 -13.25 -6.25 8.90
C GLN A 159 -13.61 -4.93 8.22
N ALA A 160 -12.86 -4.56 7.19
CA ALA A 160 -13.11 -3.34 6.42
C ALA A 160 -14.08 -3.62 5.26
N ASN A 161 -14.01 -4.81 4.68
CA ASN A 161 -14.95 -5.31 3.68
C ASN A 161 -15.05 -6.84 3.82
N ASN A 162 -15.81 -7.50 2.93
CA ASN A 162 -16.02 -8.95 2.98
C ASN A 162 -14.75 -9.78 2.75
N GLN A 163 -13.66 -9.18 2.27
CA GLN A 163 -12.42 -9.88 1.88
C GLN A 163 -11.23 -9.49 2.76
N ASP A 164 -11.25 -8.28 3.32
CA ASP A 164 -10.11 -7.66 3.95
C ASP A 164 -10.38 -7.28 5.41
N SER A 165 -9.39 -7.55 6.24
CA SER A 165 -9.36 -7.12 7.64
C SER A 165 -8.13 -6.25 7.88
N VAL A 166 -8.30 -5.23 8.74
CA VAL A 166 -7.22 -4.31 9.07
C VAL A 166 -6.97 -4.31 10.55
N ILE A 167 -5.70 -4.28 10.88
CA ILE A 167 -5.21 -4.31 12.26
C ILE A 167 -4.15 -3.23 12.41
N PHE A 168 -4.34 -2.35 13.39
CA PHE A 168 -3.39 -1.30 13.71
C PHE A 168 -3.40 -0.99 15.21
N SER A 169 -2.36 -0.31 15.68
CA SER A 169 -2.24 0.14 17.07
C SER A 169 -2.73 1.58 17.19
N VAL A 170 -3.54 1.83 18.22
CA VAL A 170 -4.01 3.17 18.60
C VAL A 170 -3.26 3.58 19.87
N PHE A 171 -2.61 4.73 19.81
CA PHE A 171 -1.94 5.36 20.94
C PHE A 171 -2.68 6.66 21.28
N THR A 172 -2.88 6.93 22.56
CA THR A 172 -3.60 8.11 23.05
C THR A 172 -2.64 9.09 23.71
N ASN A 173 -3.09 10.35 23.87
CA ASN A 173 -2.29 11.44 24.44
C ASN A 173 -0.92 11.60 23.77
N VAL A 174 -0.89 11.47 22.44
CA VAL A 174 0.31 11.68 21.64
C VAL A 174 0.71 13.15 21.71
N SER A 175 1.91 13.42 22.19
CA SER A 175 2.54 14.74 22.18
C SER A 175 3.94 14.62 21.60
N PHE A 176 4.40 15.70 20.97
CA PHE A 176 5.76 15.77 20.47
C PHE A 176 6.62 16.44 21.52
N GLU A 177 7.65 15.73 21.98
CA GLU A 177 8.64 16.30 22.88
C GLU A 177 9.68 17.02 22.02
N GLY A 178 9.84 18.32 22.25
CA GLY A 178 10.97 19.06 21.70
C GLY A 178 12.25 18.64 22.40
N GLY A 179 13.36 18.53 21.66
CA GLY A 179 14.64 18.28 22.32
C GLY A 179 15.22 19.55 22.93
N ALA A 180 16.55 19.67 22.98
CA ALA A 180 17.27 20.72 23.72
C ALA A 180 16.82 22.17 23.40
N ASN A 181 16.23 22.39 22.22
CA ASN A 181 15.77 23.71 21.76
C ASN A 181 14.24 23.90 21.81
N ALA A 182 13.49 23.03 22.49
CA ALA A 182 12.02 23.04 22.59
C ALA A 182 11.26 22.88 21.24
N GLU A 183 11.97 22.62 20.14
CA GLU A 183 11.38 22.30 18.84
C GLU A 183 11.17 20.78 18.70
N PRO A 184 9.98 20.31 18.28
CA PRO A 184 9.65 18.89 18.07
C PRO A 184 10.61 18.16 17.13
N LEU A 185 11.13 18.88 16.13
CA LEU A 185 12.05 18.38 15.14
C LEU A 185 13.45 18.92 15.43
N GLU A 186 14.38 18.02 15.70
CA GLU A 186 15.78 18.36 15.88
C GLU A 186 16.61 17.90 14.69
N LEU A 187 17.49 18.79 14.24
CA LEU A 187 18.57 18.46 13.32
C LEU A 187 19.85 18.32 14.13
N ASN A 188 20.46 17.14 14.09
CA ASN A 188 21.73 16.89 14.73
C ASN A 188 22.72 16.26 13.73
N ASN A 189 23.96 16.05 14.16
CA ASN A 189 25.01 15.49 13.30
C ASN A 189 24.74 14.02 12.87
N ARG A 190 23.66 13.39 13.35
CA ARG A 190 23.16 12.06 12.97
C ARG A 190 21.92 12.12 12.07
N GLY A 191 21.44 13.32 11.73
CA GLY A 191 20.27 13.55 10.89
C GLY A 191 19.13 14.22 11.63
N SER A 192 17.91 13.97 11.17
CA SER A 192 16.68 14.52 11.75
C SER A 192 16.10 13.56 12.79
N SER A 193 15.71 14.08 13.96
CA SER A 193 15.05 13.32 15.02
C SER A 193 13.82 14.04 15.56
N VAL A 194 12.81 13.27 15.99
CA VAL A 194 11.58 13.76 16.63
C VAL A 194 11.32 12.96 17.90
N GLY A 195 11.08 13.65 19.02
CA GLY A 195 10.62 13.05 20.27
C GLY A 195 9.11 12.88 20.25
N ILE A 196 8.60 11.70 20.63
CA ILE A 196 7.15 11.43 20.70
C ILE A 196 6.87 10.77 22.05
N GLN A 197 5.92 11.33 22.78
CA GLN A 197 5.39 10.78 24.03
C GLN A 197 3.92 10.40 23.84
N PHE A 198 3.49 9.27 24.40
CA PHE A 198 2.11 8.79 24.32
C PHE A 198 1.81 7.81 25.46
N ASP A 199 0.53 7.53 25.70
CA ASP A 199 0.12 6.56 26.71
C ASP A 199 0.58 5.15 26.34
N ALA A 200 1.24 4.45 27.27
CA ALA A 200 1.53 3.04 27.09
C ALA A 200 0.21 2.27 26.92
N PRO A 201 0.03 1.43 25.88
CA PRO A 201 -1.21 0.68 25.70
C PRO A 201 -1.39 -0.41 26.78
N PRO A 202 -2.59 -1.00 26.95
CA PRO A 202 -2.83 -2.06 27.91
C PRO A 202 -1.86 -3.24 27.72
N GLY A 203 -1.24 -3.72 28.83
CA GLY A 203 -0.32 -4.85 28.81
C GLY A 203 0.82 -4.71 29.81
N LYS A 204 1.89 -5.49 29.60
CA LYS A 204 3.06 -5.53 30.50
C LYS A 204 3.72 -4.16 30.72
N ALA A 205 3.67 -3.28 29.72
CA ALA A 205 4.18 -1.91 29.81
C ALA A 205 3.49 -1.06 30.91
N ARG A 206 2.27 -1.41 31.33
CA ARG A 206 1.56 -0.78 32.46
C ARG A 206 1.72 -1.51 33.79
N SER A 207 2.37 -2.69 33.79
CA SER A 207 2.55 -3.45 35.02
C SER A 207 3.55 -2.72 35.91
N LYS A 208 3.20 -2.49 37.18
CA LYS A 208 4.07 -1.79 38.16
C LYS A 208 5.32 -2.59 38.57
N GLN A 209 5.54 -3.77 37.99
CA GLN A 209 6.76 -4.52 38.20
C GLN A 209 7.86 -3.90 37.35
N ALA A 210 8.59 -2.97 37.97
CA ALA A 210 9.88 -2.53 37.48
C ALA A 210 10.72 -3.78 37.16
N ALA A 211 11.37 -3.77 36.00
CA ALA A 211 12.39 -4.75 35.67
C ALA A 211 13.52 -4.63 36.70
N THR A 212 13.46 -5.44 37.75
CA THR A 212 14.57 -5.75 38.64
C THR A 212 15.55 -6.70 37.96
#